data_AF-A0A1J8PWR6-F1
#
_entry.id   AF-A0A1J8PWR6-F1
#
_cell.length_a   1.000
_cell.length_b   1.000
_cell.length_c   1.000
_cell.angle_alpha   90.00
_cell.angle_beta   90.00
_cell.angle_gamma   90.00
#
_symmetry.space_group_name_H-M   'P 1'
#
loop_
_entity.id
_entity.type
_entity.pdbx_description
1 polymer ?
#
loop_
_entity_poly.entity_id
_entity_poly.type
_entity_poly.pdbx_seq_one_letter_code
_entity_poly.pdbx_strand_id
1 'polypeptide(L)'
;MAPRSTRIRPPVGYYKALNEGESASIATIGDLEDEDLPPTHWALAAADPEPTLQQALNGPDAIEWQEVIDYEIGQLEKLGAWEVVNPLSRANIIPCHYVLATKHGPDGEKLKLRA
;
A
#
# COMPACT_ATOMS: atom_id res chain seq x y z
N MET A 1 -37.02 3.78 -7.52
CA MET A 1 -36.33 2.48 -7.73
C MET A 1 -35.08 2.77 -8.54
N ALA A 2 -33.91 2.95 -7.89
CA ALA A 2 -32.68 3.34 -8.57
C ALA A 2 -31.99 2.11 -9.18
N PRO A 3 -31.42 2.20 -10.40
CA PRO A 3 -30.72 1.08 -11.01
C PRO A 3 -29.45 0.75 -10.23
N ARG A 4 -29.25 -0.54 -9.94
CA ARG A 4 -28.01 -1.06 -9.33
C ARG A 4 -26.85 -0.74 -10.27
N SER A 5 -25.83 -0.06 -9.76
CA SER A 5 -24.57 0.19 -10.46
C SER A 5 -24.03 -1.12 -11.05
N THR A 6 -24.05 -1.24 -12.37
CA THR A 6 -23.38 -2.33 -13.09
C THR A 6 -21.90 -1.99 -13.13
N ARG A 7 -21.14 -2.48 -12.15
CA ARG A 7 -19.67 -2.47 -12.26
C ARG A 7 -19.29 -3.38 -13.44
N ILE A 8 -18.95 -2.77 -14.56
CA ILE A 8 -18.45 -3.46 -15.75
C ILE A 8 -17.10 -4.05 -15.38
N ARG A 9 -16.91 -5.36 -15.63
CA ARG A 9 -15.61 -5.99 -15.39
C ARG A 9 -14.58 -5.37 -16.34
N PRO A 10 -13.40 -4.96 -15.83
CA PRO A 10 -12.35 -4.45 -16.68
C PRO A 10 -11.94 -5.49 -17.73
N PRO A 11 -11.61 -5.07 -18.97
CA PRO A 11 -11.17 -5.98 -20.02
C PRO A 11 -9.85 -6.68 -19.64
N VAL A 12 -9.57 -7.80 -20.30
CA VAL A 12 -8.30 -8.54 -20.11
C VAL A 12 -7.12 -7.62 -20.43
N GLY A 13 -6.14 -7.54 -19.53
CA GLY A 13 -4.97 -6.66 -19.66
C GLY A 13 -5.16 -5.24 -19.11
N TYR A 14 -6.33 -4.91 -18.54
CA TYR A 14 -6.59 -3.58 -17.98
C TYR A 14 -5.59 -3.13 -16.89
N TYR A 15 -5.01 -4.09 -16.14
CA TYR A 15 -4.02 -3.80 -15.09
C TYR A 15 -2.58 -4.08 -15.54
N LYS A 16 -2.32 -4.20 -16.85
CA LYS A 16 -0.98 -4.48 -17.36
C LYS A 16 0.04 -3.42 -16.92
N ALA A 17 -0.33 -2.14 -16.95
CA ALA A 17 0.47 -1.04 -16.43
C ALA A 17 0.83 -1.21 -14.94
N LEU A 18 -0.16 -1.57 -14.10
CA LEU A 18 0.09 -1.86 -12.68
C LEU A 18 1.05 -3.04 -12.48
N ASN A 19 0.96 -4.07 -13.33
CA ASN A 19 1.86 -5.23 -13.29
C ASN A 19 3.29 -4.88 -13.74
N GLU A 20 3.46 -3.83 -14.53
CA GLU A 20 4.76 -3.31 -15.00
C GLU A 20 5.37 -2.30 -14.01
N GLY A 21 4.73 -2.10 -12.85
CA GLY A 21 5.21 -1.23 -11.77
C GLY A 21 4.72 0.22 -11.86
N GLU A 22 3.84 0.54 -12.80
CA GLU A 22 3.23 1.86 -12.87
C GLU A 22 2.14 1.97 -11.81
N SER A 23 2.18 3.01 -10.96
CA SER A 23 1.12 3.27 -9.99
C SER A 23 0.04 4.16 -10.59
N ALA A 24 -1.20 4.03 -10.12
CA ALA A 24 -2.24 5.00 -10.45
C ALA A 24 -1.85 6.35 -9.84
N SER A 25 -1.71 7.39 -10.68
CA SER A 25 -1.55 8.75 -10.20
C SER A 25 -2.74 9.09 -9.32
N ILE A 26 -2.51 9.21 -8.01
CA ILE A 26 -3.49 9.80 -7.10
C ILE A 26 -3.81 11.20 -7.64
N ALA A 27 -5.09 11.59 -7.62
CA ALA A 27 -5.50 12.89 -8.14
C ALA A 27 -4.69 13.99 -7.42
N THR A 28 -3.71 14.57 -8.10
CA THR A 28 -3.04 15.79 -7.67
C THR A 28 -4.15 16.81 -7.47
N ILE A 29 -4.36 17.22 -6.23
CA ILE A 29 -5.23 18.37 -5.91
C ILE A 29 -4.51 19.56 -6.54
N GLY A 30 -4.92 19.89 -7.77
CA GLY A 30 -4.34 20.99 -8.53
C GLY A 30 -4.62 22.31 -7.81
N ASP A 31 -3.56 23.10 -7.69
CA ASP A 31 -3.53 24.55 -7.41
C ASP A 31 -4.84 25.12 -6.86
N LEU A 32 -5.01 24.99 -5.55
CA LEU A 32 -5.86 25.91 -4.80
C LEU A 32 -4.93 26.86 -4.04
N GLU A 33 -4.92 28.10 -4.51
CA GLU A 33 -4.14 29.23 -4.02
C GLU A 33 -4.30 29.42 -2.50
N ASP A 34 -3.25 29.02 -1.77
CA ASP A 34 -2.66 29.53 -0.52
C ASP A 34 -3.48 29.95 0.73
N GLU A 35 -4.81 30.01 0.79
CA GLU A 35 -5.46 30.64 1.98
C GLU A 35 -6.31 29.74 2.90
N ASP A 36 -6.56 28.47 2.60
CA ASP A 36 -7.25 27.56 3.55
C ASP A 36 -6.99 26.08 3.20
N LEU A 37 -5.74 25.66 3.29
CA LEU A 37 -5.40 24.24 3.13
C LEU A 37 -6.06 23.44 4.27
N PRO A 38 -6.82 22.37 3.96
CA PRO A 38 -7.46 21.57 4.99
C PRO A 38 -6.40 20.99 5.94
N PRO A 39 -6.73 20.75 7.24
CA PRO A 39 -5.78 20.23 8.23
C PRO A 39 -5.04 18.94 7.80
N THR A 40 -5.59 18.23 6.81
CA THR A 40 -5.02 17.05 6.18
C THR A 40 -3.73 17.31 5.40
N HIS A 41 -3.51 18.53 4.91
CA HIS A 41 -2.28 18.88 4.17
C HIS A 41 -1.04 18.79 5.07
N TRP A 42 -1.13 19.35 6.28
CA TRP A 42 -0.05 19.28 7.27
C TRP A 42 0.19 17.85 7.75
N ALA A 43 -0.87 17.06 7.92
CA ALA A 43 -0.77 15.65 8.29
C ALA A 43 -0.07 14.81 7.20
N LEU A 44 -0.30 15.13 5.92
CA LEU A 44 0.35 14.44 4.80
C LEU A 44 1.83 14.84 4.66
N ALA A 45 2.15 16.13 4.86
CA ALA A 45 3.52 16.63 4.78
C ALA A 45 4.42 16.17 5.95
N ALA A 46 3.82 15.84 7.10
CA ALA A 46 4.54 15.33 8.27
C ALA A 46 4.74 13.80 8.26
N ALA A 47 4.18 13.08 7.29
CA ALA A 47 4.38 11.65 7.15
C ALA A 47 5.75 11.40 6.50
N ASP A 48 6.61 10.65 7.19
CA ASP A 48 7.84 10.15 6.56
C ASP A 48 7.47 9.30 5.34
N PRO A 49 8.23 9.42 4.23
CA PRO A 49 7.95 8.66 3.03
C PRO A 49 8.00 7.16 3.34
N GLU A 50 6.91 6.45 3.07
CA GLU A 50 6.82 5.00 3.25
C GLU A 50 7.90 4.31 2.40
N PRO A 51 8.80 3.51 3.02
CA PRO A 51 9.86 2.87 2.26
C PRO A 51 9.28 1.80 1.35
N THR A 52 9.79 1.72 0.13
CA THR A 52 9.53 0.56 -0.73
C THR A 52 10.13 -0.69 -0.09
N LEU A 53 9.60 -1.88 -0.43
CA LEU A 53 10.14 -3.15 0.07
C LEU A 53 11.65 -3.28 -0.18
N GLN A 54 12.13 -2.84 -1.34
CA GLN A 54 13.56 -2.87 -1.65
C GLN A 54 14.37 -1.92 -0.76
N GLN A 55 13.85 -0.74 -0.44
CA GLN A 55 14.53 0.19 0.47
C GLN A 55 14.52 -0.32 1.91
N ALA A 56 13.42 -0.92 2.35
CA ALA A 56 13.30 -1.49 3.68
C ALA A 56 14.27 -2.66 3.89
N LEU A 57 14.32 -3.61 2.95
CA LEU A 57 15.15 -4.83 3.05
C LEU A 57 16.64 -4.60 2.76
N ASN A 58 17.02 -3.48 2.14
CA ASN A 58 18.42 -3.08 1.97
C ASN A 58 18.85 -1.97 2.94
N GLY A 59 17.94 -1.52 3.81
CA GLY A 59 18.17 -0.46 4.78
C GLY A 59 18.86 -0.95 6.05
N PRO A 60 19.19 -0.02 6.97
CA PRO A 60 19.78 -0.37 8.26
C PRO A 60 18.87 -1.26 9.11
N ASP A 61 17.56 -1.11 8.96
CA ASP A 61 16.53 -1.82 9.73
C ASP A 61 16.02 -3.09 9.01
N ALA A 62 16.76 -3.60 8.02
CA ALA A 62 16.30 -4.70 7.16
C ALA A 62 15.85 -5.95 7.92
N ILE A 63 16.56 -6.30 9.00
CA ILE A 63 16.23 -7.46 9.83
C ILE A 63 14.88 -7.24 10.54
N GLU A 64 14.68 -6.06 11.14
CA GLU A 64 13.42 -5.72 11.81
C GLU A 64 12.25 -5.71 10.81
N TRP A 65 12.47 -5.19 9.60
CA TRP A 65 11.47 -5.22 8.54
C TRP A 65 11.09 -6.65 8.14
N GLN A 66 12.07 -7.53 7.97
CA GLN A 66 11.82 -8.94 7.65
C GLN A 66 11.01 -9.62 8.76
N GLU A 67 11.38 -9.42 10.03
CA GLU A 67 10.67 -9.99 11.17
C GLU A 67 9.21 -9.53 11.25
N VAL A 68 8.95 -8.25 10.97
CA VAL A 68 7.59 -7.70 10.96
C VAL A 68 6.77 -8.26 9.79
N ILE A 69 7.36 -8.39 8.60
CA ILE A 69 6.71 -9.00 7.44
C ILE A 69 6.36 -10.46 7.74
N ASP A 70 7.31 -11.24 8.25
CA ASP A 70 7.11 -12.66 8.57
C ASP A 70 6.05 -12.84 9.67
N TYR A 71 6.02 -11.94 10.66
CA TYR A 71 4.98 -11.92 11.68
C TYR A 71 3.59 -11.71 11.08
N GLU A 72 3.43 -10.70 10.22
CA GLU A 72 2.13 -10.36 9.64
C GLU A 72 1.62 -11.47 8.70
N ILE A 73 2.50 -12.02 7.86
CA ILE A 73 2.19 -13.20 7.03
C ILE A 73 1.76 -14.36 7.93
N GLY A 74 2.49 -14.64 9.00
CA GLY A 74 2.15 -15.68 9.95
C GLY A 74 0.81 -15.46 10.67
N GLN A 75 0.37 -14.21 10.85
CA GLN A 75 -0.99 -13.93 11.35
C GLN A 75 -2.05 -14.25 10.30
N LEU A 76 -1.83 -13.89 9.04
CA LEU A 76 -2.75 -14.21 7.94
C LEU A 76 -2.92 -15.73 7.77
N GLU A 77 -1.82 -16.48 7.86
CA GLU A 77 -1.85 -17.95 7.84
C GLU A 77 -2.62 -18.53 9.03
N LYS A 78 -2.37 -18.03 10.25
CA LYS A 78 -3.08 -18.48 11.47
C LYS A 78 -4.58 -18.22 11.40
N LEU A 79 -4.99 -17.11 10.81
CA LEU A 79 -6.40 -16.76 10.63
C LEU A 79 -7.09 -17.65 9.59
N GLY A 80 -6.32 -18.39 8.77
CA GLY A 80 -6.86 -19.23 7.70
C GLY A 80 -7.68 -18.44 6.67
N ALA A 81 -7.43 -17.13 6.59
CA ALA A 81 -8.22 -16.22 5.75
C ALA A 81 -7.80 -16.28 4.26
N TRP A 82 -6.62 -16.84 3.97
CA TRP A 82 -6.01 -16.89 2.65
C TRP A 82 -5.38 -18.25 2.38
N GLU A 83 -5.36 -18.65 1.10
CA GLU A 83 -4.69 -19.85 0.61
C GLU A 83 -3.73 -19.46 -0.52
N VAL A 84 -2.51 -19.99 -0.49
CA VAL A 84 -1.53 -19.80 -1.56
C VAL A 84 -1.89 -20.75 -2.70
N VAL A 85 -2.36 -20.18 -3.82
CA VAL A 85 -2.77 -20.94 -5.01
C VAL A 85 -1.88 -20.63 -6.20
N ASN A 86 -1.71 -21.63 -7.07
CA ASN A 86 -1.05 -21.40 -8.36
C ASN A 86 -1.91 -20.49 -9.24
N PRO A 87 -1.31 -19.56 -9.98
CA PRO A 87 -2.06 -18.68 -10.85
C PRO A 87 -2.75 -19.48 -11.96
N LEU A 88 -4.05 -19.26 -12.12
CA LEU A 88 -4.82 -19.86 -13.21
C LEU A 88 -4.31 -19.35 -14.57
N SER A 89 -4.18 -20.24 -15.55
CA SER A 89 -3.73 -19.87 -16.90
C SER A 89 -4.65 -18.81 -17.49
N ARG A 90 -4.08 -17.71 -17.99
CA ARG A 90 -4.81 -16.57 -18.61
C ARG A 90 -5.75 -15.81 -17.67
N ALA A 91 -5.61 -15.96 -16.35
CA ALA A 91 -6.31 -15.12 -15.40
C ALA A 91 -5.66 -13.73 -15.30
N ASN A 92 -6.49 -12.71 -15.05
CA ASN A 92 -6.00 -11.37 -14.73
C ASN A 92 -5.66 -11.32 -13.24
N ILE A 93 -4.38 -11.32 -12.91
CA ILE A 93 -3.88 -11.25 -11.54
C ILE A 93 -3.80 -9.78 -11.15
N ILE A 94 -4.40 -9.44 -10.00
CA ILE A 94 -4.26 -8.10 -9.42
C ILE A 94 -2.95 -8.10 -8.63
N PRO A 95 -2.01 -7.18 -8.94
CA PRO A 95 -0.75 -7.12 -8.22
C PRO A 95 -1.00 -6.58 -6.82
N CYS A 96 -0.35 -7.20 -5.83
CA CYS A 96 -0.32 -6.73 -4.45
C CYS A 96 1.08 -6.19 -4.14
N HIS A 97 1.17 -5.24 -3.21
CA HIS A 97 2.43 -4.69 -2.72
C HIS A 97 2.38 -4.55 -1.20
N TYR A 98 3.55 -4.55 -0.57
CA TYR A 98 3.67 -4.24 0.86
C TYR A 98 3.53 -2.74 1.08
N VAL A 99 2.77 -2.37 2.10
CA VAL A 99 2.65 -0.98 2.57
C VAL A 99 3.36 -0.92 3.91
N LEU A 100 4.58 -0.39 3.90
CA LEU A 100 5.46 -0.38 5.05
C LEU A 100 5.39 0.99 5.73
N ALA A 101 5.14 0.99 7.04
CA ALA A 101 5.00 2.22 7.81
C ALA A 101 5.78 2.17 9.12
N THR A 102 6.42 3.29 9.45
CA THR A 102 7.03 3.51 10.76
C THR A 102 6.05 4.23 11.66
N LYS A 103 5.75 3.65 12.82
CA LYS A 103 4.95 4.31 13.85
C LYS A 103 5.88 5.12 14.75
N HIS A 104 5.59 6.41 14.85
CA HIS A 104 6.31 7.34 15.71
C HIS A 104 5.54 7.61 17.01
N GLY A 105 6.29 7.95 18.06
CA GLY A 105 5.74 8.39 19.33
C GLY A 105 5.36 9.88 19.34
N PRO A 106 4.81 10.37 20.46
CA PRO A 106 4.46 11.79 20.62
C PRO A 106 5.67 12.71 20.42
N ASP A 107 6.87 12.21 20.76
CA ASP A 107 8.13 12.95 20.68
C ASP A 107 8.83 12.78 19.32
N GLY A 108 8.20 12.09 18.36
CA GLY A 108 8.76 11.80 17.02
C GLY A 108 9.71 10.60 16.98
N GLU A 109 10.06 10.01 18.13
CA GLU A 109 10.90 8.82 18.18
C GLU A 109 10.23 7.60 17.53
N LYS A 110 11.03 6.78 16.83
CA LYS A 110 10.59 5.53 16.21
C LYS A 110 10.12 4.56 17.30
N LEU A 111 8.82 4.24 17.33
CA LEU A 111 8.25 3.29 18.29
C LEU A 111 8.19 1.88 17.74
N LYS A 112 7.72 1.71 16.50
CA LYS A 112 7.42 0.38 15.96
C LYS A 112 7.35 0.41 14.44
N LEU A 113 7.91 -0.61 13.80
CA LEU A 113 7.71 -0.89 12.37
C LEU A 113 6.42 -1.69 12.14
N ARG A 114 5.75 -1.44 11.01
CA ARG A 114 4.52 -2.10 10.62
C ARG A 114 4.57 -2.45 9.12
N ALA A 115 4.30 -3.71 8.82
CA ALA A 115 4.08 -4.23 7.47
C ALA A 115 2.63 -4.67 7.29
#